data_AF-A0A4W6CK88-F1
#
_entry.id   AF-A0A4W6CK88-F1
#
_cell.length_a   1.000
_cell.length_b   1.000
_cell.length_c   1.000
_cell.angle_alpha   90.00
_cell.angle_beta   90.00
_cell.angle_gamma   90.00
#
_symmetry.space_group_name_H-M   'P 1'
#
loop_
_entity.id
_entity.type
_entity.pdbx_description
1 polymer ?
#
loop_
_entity_poly.entity_id
_entity_poly.type
_entity_poly.pdbx_seq_one_letter_code
_entity_poly.pdbx_strand_id
1 'polypeptide(L)'
;MAAGTLQELVSAAASVHSDRTAVTYYDDQSVSLLYRDVLKLAGELSDIFRESCSPSNGVIGLYCSDDLLVPVWILGILQSPAAYVPLDPEAPGLLSARVMNLCGLKYCAVKTDLLQVQYFLLY
;
A
#
# COMPACT_ATOMS: atom_id res chain seq x y z
N MET A 1 -6.33 4.74 -28.22
CA MET A 1 -5.47 4.11 -27.21
C MET A 1 -6.40 3.49 -26.19
N ALA A 2 -6.32 2.19 -25.92
CA ALA A 2 -7.03 1.62 -24.78
C ALA A 2 -6.52 2.34 -23.52
N ALA A 3 -7.42 2.81 -22.65
CA ALA A 3 -7.02 3.43 -21.40
C ALA A 3 -6.37 2.34 -20.52
N GLY A 4 -5.06 2.42 -20.31
CA GLY A 4 -4.37 1.54 -19.38
C GLY A 4 -4.77 1.85 -17.94
N THR A 5 -4.66 0.85 -17.06
CA THR A 5 -4.84 1.05 -15.62
C THR A 5 -3.70 1.89 -15.03
N LEU A 6 -3.88 2.44 -13.83
CA LEU A 6 -2.85 3.28 -13.19
C LEU A 6 -1.52 2.54 -13.06
N GLN A 7 -1.54 1.28 -12.59
CA GLN A 7 -0.36 0.45 -12.43
C GLN A 7 0.31 0.11 -13.77
N GLU A 8 -0.45 -0.01 -14.86
CA GLU A 8 0.10 -0.19 -16.22
C GLU A 8 0.80 1.08 -16.72
N LEU A 9 0.22 2.25 -16.47
CA LEU A 9 0.82 3.53 -16.84
C LEU A 9 2.12 3.79 -16.06
N VAL A 10 2.15 3.46 -14.76
CA VAL A 10 3.37 3.57 -13.94
C VAL A 10 4.41 2.54 -14.40
N SER A 11 4.00 1.32 -14.75
CA SER A 11 4.89 0.30 -15.31
C SER A 11 5.54 0.75 -16.61
N ALA A 12 4.74 1.31 -17.53
CA ALA A 12 5.23 1.87 -18.77
C ALA A 12 6.23 3.02 -18.53
N ALA A 13 5.92 3.94 -17.60
CA ALA A 13 6.83 5.03 -17.26
C ALA A 13 8.17 4.52 -16.69
N ALA A 14 8.14 3.55 -15.77
CA ALA A 14 9.33 2.98 -15.17
C ALA A 14 10.22 2.24 -16.18
N SER A 15 9.63 1.63 -17.22
CA SER A 15 10.41 0.98 -18.29
C SER A 15 11.28 1.96 -19.08
N VAL A 16 10.87 3.23 -19.17
CA VAL A 16 11.60 4.30 -19.86
C VAL A 16 12.49 5.09 -18.89
N HIS A 17 12.14 5.11 -17.61
CA HIS A 17 12.73 6.00 -16.59
C HIS A 17 13.22 5.25 -15.34
N SER A 18 13.71 4.01 -15.51
CA SER A 18 14.06 3.09 -14.41
C SER A 18 14.95 3.72 -13.33
N ASP A 19 15.88 4.57 -13.75
CA ASP A 19 16.95 5.12 -12.92
C ASP A 19 16.63 6.54 -12.42
N ARG A 20 15.42 7.05 -12.69
CA ARG A 20 14.96 8.33 -12.14
C ARG A 20 14.34 8.13 -10.77
N THR A 21 14.50 9.13 -9.91
CA THR A 21 13.79 9.20 -8.64
C THR A 21 12.28 9.25 -8.89
N ALA A 22 11.55 8.34 -8.25
CA ALA A 22 10.09 8.23 -8.31
C ALA A 22 9.42 8.78 -7.05
N VAL A 23 10.05 8.56 -5.88
CA VAL A 23 9.53 8.97 -4.58
C VAL A 23 10.67 9.57 -3.77
N THR A 24 10.42 10.71 -3.15
CA THR A 24 11.29 11.31 -2.14
C THR A 24 10.47 11.58 -0.90
N TYR A 25 11.00 11.18 0.25
CA TYR A 25 10.37 11.39 1.55
C TYR A 25 11.32 12.20 2.43
N TYR A 26 10.77 13.23 3.08
CA TYR A 26 11.51 14.16 3.92
C TYR A 26 11.10 13.96 5.37
N ASP A 27 12.01 13.40 6.15
CA ASP A 27 11.96 13.35 7.61
C ASP A 27 13.30 13.91 8.13
N ASP A 28 13.89 13.33 9.20
CA ASP A 28 15.23 13.68 9.68
C ASP A 28 16.34 13.54 8.61
N GLN A 29 16.15 12.66 7.62
CA GLN A 29 17.02 12.52 6.45
C GLN A 29 16.18 12.37 5.18
N SER A 30 16.62 12.99 4.08
CA SER A 30 15.98 12.82 2.77
C SER A 30 16.31 11.45 2.21
N VAL A 31 15.30 10.59 2.12
CA VAL A 31 15.41 9.26 1.50
C VAL A 31 14.62 9.23 0.20
N SER A 32 15.01 8.37 -0.74
CA SER A 32 14.39 8.32 -2.08
C SER A 32 14.41 6.92 -2.68
N LEU A 33 13.42 6.63 -3.52
CA LEU A 33 13.33 5.41 -4.32
C LEU A 33 13.32 5.75 -5.80
N LEU A 34 14.00 4.93 -6.60
CA LEU A 34 13.96 5.02 -8.06
C LEU A 34 12.75 4.24 -8.59
N TYR A 35 12.33 4.54 -9.82
CA TYR A 35 11.20 3.84 -10.47
C TYR A 35 11.38 2.32 -10.47
N ARG A 36 12.60 1.83 -10.74
CA ARG A 36 12.90 0.39 -10.72
C ARG A 36 12.69 -0.24 -9.35
N ASP A 37 13.02 0.48 -8.28
CA ASP A 37 12.93 -0.02 -6.91
C ASP A 37 11.47 -0.06 -6.46
N VAL A 38 10.71 1.00 -6.79
CA VAL A 38 9.27 1.07 -6.51
C VAL A 38 8.53 -0.11 -7.16
N LEU A 39 8.78 -0.37 -8.45
CA LEU A 39 8.11 -1.47 -9.14
C LEU A 39 8.53 -2.85 -8.66
N LYS A 40 9.83 -3.03 -8.36
CA LYS A 40 10.32 -4.29 -7.83
C LYS A 40 9.62 -4.63 -6.52
N LEU A 41 9.61 -3.69 -5.57
CA LEU A 41 8.96 -3.87 -4.27
C LEU A 41 7.45 -4.04 -4.40
N ALA A 42 6.80 -3.26 -5.28
CA ALA A 42 5.36 -3.40 -5.53
C ALA A 42 4.99 -4.76 -6.13
N GLY A 43 5.82 -5.29 -7.02
CA GLY A 43 5.65 -6.63 -7.60
C GLY A 43 5.76 -7.71 -6.53
N GLU A 44 6.80 -7.65 -5.69
CA GLU A 44 6.97 -8.57 -4.56
C GLU A 44 5.76 -8.55 -3.61
N LEU A 45 5.25 -7.35 -3.26
CA LEU A 45 4.02 -7.22 -2.46
C LEU A 45 2.78 -7.77 -3.17
N SER A 46 2.65 -7.53 -4.47
CA SER A 46 1.52 -8.03 -5.25
C SER A 46 1.43 -9.55 -5.22
N ASP A 47 2.57 -10.24 -5.29
CA ASP A 47 2.60 -11.70 -5.24
C ASP A 47 2.19 -12.20 -3.85
N ILE A 48 2.69 -11.56 -2.79
CA ILE A 48 2.24 -11.83 -1.41
C ILE A 48 0.73 -11.63 -1.26
N PHE A 49 0.16 -10.55 -1.81
CA PHE A 49 -1.27 -10.31 -1.73
C PHE A 49 -2.09 -11.34 -2.49
N ARG A 50 -1.64 -11.78 -3.67
CA ARG A 50 -2.32 -12.84 -4.44
C ARG A 50 -2.32 -14.18 -3.71
N GLU A 51 -1.27 -14.49 -2.96
CA GLU A 51 -1.17 -15.71 -2.16
C GLU A 51 -1.97 -15.64 -0.85
N SER A 52 -1.98 -14.49 -0.19
CA SER A 52 -2.54 -14.32 1.16
C SER A 52 -3.98 -13.82 1.19
N CYS A 53 -4.42 -13.08 0.18
CA CYS A 53 -5.74 -12.45 0.14
C CYS A 53 -6.68 -13.23 -0.80
N SER A 54 -7.87 -13.58 -0.31
CA SER A 54 -8.90 -14.19 -1.15
C SER A 54 -9.33 -13.24 -2.28
N PRO A 55 -9.44 -13.73 -3.53
CA PRO A 55 -9.89 -12.92 -4.67
C PRO A 55 -11.35 -12.43 -4.54
N SER A 56 -12.10 -12.89 -3.53
CA SER A 56 -13.54 -12.66 -3.39
C SER A 56 -13.98 -11.23 -3.05
N ASN A 57 -13.05 -10.35 -2.65
CA ASN A 57 -13.42 -9.03 -2.12
C ASN A 57 -12.98 -7.83 -2.97
N GLY A 58 -11.98 -7.98 -3.85
CA GLY A 58 -11.51 -6.90 -4.72
C GLY A 58 -11.01 -5.64 -4.01
N VAL A 59 -10.82 -5.66 -2.69
CA VAL A 59 -10.35 -4.52 -1.88
C VAL A 59 -9.35 -4.98 -0.81
N ILE A 60 -8.33 -4.16 -0.56
CA ILE A 60 -7.36 -4.33 0.53
C ILE A 60 -7.20 -2.98 1.24
N GLY A 61 -7.32 -2.97 2.56
CA GLY A 61 -7.08 -1.76 3.35
C GLY A 61 -5.60 -1.43 3.43
N LEU A 62 -5.27 -0.15 3.44
CA LEU A 62 -3.92 0.35 3.69
C LEU A 62 -3.97 1.24 4.92
N TYR A 63 -3.55 0.67 6.06
CA TYR A 63 -3.42 1.37 7.33
C TYR A 63 -1.97 1.78 7.54
N CYS A 64 -1.65 2.99 7.11
CA CYS A 64 -0.28 3.48 7.06
C CYS A 64 -0.29 5.01 7.25
N SER A 65 0.72 5.52 7.96
CA SER A 65 1.04 6.94 8.00
C SER A 65 1.86 7.34 6.78
N ASP A 66 2.16 8.63 6.63
CA ASP A 66 3.05 9.12 5.59
C ASP A 66 4.41 8.41 5.68
N ASP A 67 4.84 7.79 4.58
CA ASP A 67 6.07 6.98 4.51
C ASP A 67 6.57 6.89 3.05
N LEU A 68 7.88 6.68 2.90
CA LEU A 68 8.54 6.45 1.60
C LEU A 68 7.89 5.31 0.80
N LEU A 69 7.35 4.29 1.47
CA LEU A 69 6.79 3.10 0.87
C LEU A 69 5.30 3.20 0.53
N VAL A 70 4.60 4.29 0.84
CA VAL A 70 3.16 4.42 0.51
C VAL A 70 2.87 4.16 -0.99
N PRO A 71 3.65 4.70 -1.95
CA PRO A 71 3.44 4.39 -3.37
C PRO A 71 3.67 2.91 -3.71
N VAL A 72 4.61 2.25 -3.02
CA VAL A 72 4.89 0.82 -3.16
C VAL A 72 3.70 -0.02 -2.70
N TRP A 73 3.09 0.31 -1.55
CA TRP A 73 1.89 -0.35 -1.04
C TRP A 73 0.71 -0.21 -2.00
N ILE A 74 0.43 1.01 -2.46
CA ILE A 74 -0.67 1.28 -3.40
C ILE A 74 -0.48 0.48 -4.68
N LEU A 75 0.70 0.53 -5.29
CA LEU A 75 0.97 -0.19 -6.54
C LEU A 75 0.92 -1.70 -6.35
N GLY A 76 1.39 -2.24 -5.22
CA GLY A 76 1.30 -3.67 -4.93
C GLY A 76 -0.14 -4.16 -4.84
N ILE A 77 -1.03 -3.38 -4.21
CA ILE A 77 -2.47 -3.68 -4.14
C ILE A 77 -3.12 -3.61 -5.53
N LEU A 78 -2.81 -2.56 -6.31
CA LEU A 78 -3.38 -2.40 -7.65
C LEU A 78 -2.90 -3.48 -8.63
N GLN A 79 -1.69 -4.02 -8.44
CA GLN A 79 -1.17 -5.15 -9.20
C GLN A 79 -1.77 -6.50 -8.76
N SER A 80 -2.32 -6.62 -7.54
CA SER A 80 -3.00 -7.81 -7.02
C SER A 80 -4.51 -7.87 -7.35
N PRO A 81 -4.87 -7.39 -8.55
CA PRO A 81 -6.20 -6.86 -8.93
C PRO A 81 -7.16 -6.42 -7.81
N ALA A 82 -6.68 -5.66 -6.82
CA ALA A 82 -7.53 -5.11 -5.76
C ALA A 82 -7.49 -3.58 -5.75
N ALA A 83 -8.59 -2.96 -5.29
CA ALA A 83 -8.60 -1.55 -4.97
C ALA A 83 -8.05 -1.33 -3.55
N TYR A 84 -7.23 -0.30 -3.36
CA TYR A 84 -6.78 0.07 -2.02
C TYR A 84 -7.84 0.91 -1.30
N VAL A 85 -7.99 0.69 0.00
CA VAL A 85 -8.85 1.52 0.86
C VAL A 85 -7.95 2.24 1.86
N PRO A 86 -7.77 3.57 1.74
CA PRO A 86 -6.90 4.31 2.65
C PRO A 86 -7.53 4.38 4.04
N LEU A 87 -6.74 4.05 5.07
CA LEU A 87 -7.13 4.12 6.46
C LEU A 87 -6.06 4.91 7.22
N ASP A 88 -6.45 6.07 7.72
CA ASP A 88 -5.55 6.98 8.44
C ASP A 88 -5.42 6.52 9.91
N PRO A 89 -4.19 6.23 10.39
CA PRO A 89 -3.95 5.87 11.78
C PRO A 89 -4.25 6.98 12.80
N GLU A 90 -4.21 8.25 12.39
CA GLU A 90 -4.50 9.40 13.25
C GLU A 90 -5.99 9.75 13.28
N ALA A 91 -6.78 9.21 12.36
CA ALA A 91 -8.22 9.40 12.35
C ALA A 91 -8.89 8.69 13.55
N PRO A 92 -9.99 9.25 14.08
CA PRO A 92 -10.78 8.57 15.10
C PRO A 92 -11.16 7.15 14.66
N GLY A 93 -10.88 6.15 15.51
CA GLY A 93 -11.08 4.73 15.16
C GLY A 93 -12.50 4.38 14.70
N LEU A 94 -13.52 5.13 15.14
CA LEU A 94 -14.90 4.99 14.67
C LEU A 94 -15.05 5.31 13.17
N LEU A 95 -14.30 6.28 12.63
CA LEU A 95 -14.31 6.61 11.20
C LEU A 95 -13.65 5.49 10.39
N SER A 96 -12.50 5.00 10.82
CA SER A 96 -11.81 3.88 10.19
C SER A 96 -12.68 2.62 10.19
N ALA A 97 -13.31 2.30 11.34
CA ALA A 97 -14.26 1.18 11.44
C ALA A 97 -15.47 1.36 10.51
N ARG A 98 -15.98 2.58 10.34
CA ARG A 98 -17.07 2.87 9.40
C ARG A 98 -16.65 2.62 7.95
N VAL A 99 -15.47 3.07 7.55
CA VAL A 99 -14.92 2.83 6.19
C VAL A 99 -14.72 1.33 5.96
N MET A 100 -14.09 0.63 6.91
CA MET A 100 -13.90 -0.83 6.83
C MET A 100 -15.22 -1.57 6.61
N ASN A 101 -16.27 -1.22 7.37
CA ASN A 101 -17.59 -1.82 7.24
C ASN A 101 -18.25 -1.51 5.88
N LEU A 102 -18.19 -0.27 5.41
CA LEU A 102 -18.79 0.14 4.13
C LEU A 102 -18.11 -0.50 2.92
N CYS A 103 -16.79 -0.69 2.99
CA CYS A 103 -16.01 -1.35 1.94
C CYS A 103 -16.02 -2.88 2.06
N GLY A 104 -16.66 -3.44 3.10
CA GLY A 104 -16.66 -4.88 3.36
C GLY A 104 -15.27 -5.45 3.59
N LEU A 105 -14.36 -4.68 4.18
CA LEU A 105 -12.93 -4.99 4.24
C LEU A 105 -12.64 -6.30 5.01
N LYS A 106 -11.90 -7.22 4.38
CA LYS A 106 -11.45 -8.49 5.00
C LYS A 106 -9.95 -8.51 5.31
N TYR A 107 -9.17 -7.79 4.50
CA TYR A 107 -7.72 -7.74 4.59
C TYR A 107 -7.27 -6.30 4.71
N CYS A 108 -6.27 -6.06 5.56
CA CYS A 108 -5.63 -4.77 5.72
C CYS A 108 -4.12 -4.95 5.80
N ALA A 109 -3.39 -4.27 4.92
CA ALA A 109 -1.96 -4.06 5.07
C ALA A 109 -1.74 -3.01 6.16
N VAL A 110 -0.86 -3.32 7.10
CA VAL A 110 -0.58 -2.47 8.27
C VAL A 110 0.93 -2.34 8.40
N LYS A 111 1.42 -1.11 8.56
CA LYS A 111 2.83 -0.87 8.85
C LYS A 111 3.15 -1.41 10.25
N THR A 112 4.23 -2.19 10.40
CA THR A 112 4.50 -2.96 11.62
C THR A 112 4.72 -2.09 12.86
N ASP A 113 5.30 -0.91 12.69
CA ASP A 113 5.47 0.13 13.73
C ASP A 113 4.14 0.68 14.27
N LEU A 114 3.07 0.61 13.50
CA LEU A 114 1.71 0.98 13.93
C LEU A 114 1.00 -0.13 14.69
N LEU A 115 1.53 -1.36 14.71
CA LEU A 115 1.00 -2.42 15.55
C LEU A 115 1.41 -2.17 17.00
N GLN A 116 0.52 -1.56 17.77
CA GLN A 116 0.64 -1.58 19.22
C GLN A 116 0.42 -3.01 19.71
N VAL A 117 1.50 -3.76 19.88
CA VAL A 117 1.48 -5.02 20.63
C VAL A 117 1.27 -4.65 22.08
N GLN A 118 0.00 -4.50 22.48
CA GLN A 118 -0.34 -4.43 23.89
C GLN A 118 -0.04 -5.81 24.47
N TYR A 119 1.14 -5.96 25.08
CA TYR A 119 1.35 -7.02 26.06
C TYR A 119 0.27 -6.81 27.11
N PHE A 120 -0.80 -7.60 27.00
CA PHE A 120 -1.75 -7.78 28.07
C PHE A 120 -0.99 -8.52 29.17
N LEU A 121 -0.19 -7.77 29.94
CA LEU A 121 0.33 -8.22 31.21
C LEU A 121 -0.89 -8.39 32.11
N LEU A 122 -1.41 -9.61 32.14
CA LEU A 122 -2.21 -10.12 33.25
C LEU A 122 -1.33 -10.04 34.50
N TYR A 123 -1.52 -9.00 35.31
CA TYR A 123 -1.45 -9.05 36.77
C TYR A 123 -2.37 -7.99 37.37
#